data_AF-A0A0A0HRA6-F1
#
_entry.id   AF-A0A0A0HRA6-F1
#
_cell.length_a   1.000
_cell.length_b   1.000
_cell.length_c   1.000
_cell.angle_alpha   90.00
_cell.angle_beta   90.00
_cell.angle_gamma   90.00
#
_symmetry.space_group_name_H-M   'P 1'
#
loop_
_entity.id
_entity.type
_entity.pdbx_description
1 polymer ?
#
loop_
_entity_poly.entity_id
_entity_poly.type
_entity_poly.pdbx_seq_one_letter_code
_entity_poly.pdbx_strand_id
1 'polypeptide(L)'
;MIDFKGAQFPKHVIVFAVWFYVRFLVSYRDLEEIIKDRGVFVDHATLNRWVEKYAPLIAQEAQKRMTGAARSWRMDATYKKV
;
A
#
# COMPACT_ATOMS: atom_id res chain seq x y z
N MET A 1 -11.54 11.14 -2.44
CA MET A 1 -10.48 11.30 -1.41
C MET A 1 -10.80 10.38 -0.25
N ILE A 2 -9.86 9.50 0.12
CA ILE A 2 -10.06 8.49 1.17
C ILE A 2 -10.12 9.18 2.53
N ASP A 3 -11.12 8.83 3.34
CA ASP A 3 -11.28 9.34 4.71
C ASP A 3 -10.49 8.49 5.71
N PHE A 4 -9.74 9.17 6.57
CA PHE A 4 -8.94 8.57 7.65
C PHE A 4 -9.42 9.03 9.04
N LYS A 5 -10.59 9.68 9.13
CA LYS A 5 -11.18 10.06 10.40
C LYS A 5 -11.34 8.86 11.33
N GLY A 6 -11.05 9.09 12.61
CA GLY A 6 -11.11 8.08 13.66
C GLY A 6 -9.94 7.08 13.67
N ALA A 7 -8.94 7.23 12.80
CA ALA A 7 -7.72 6.44 12.90
C ALA A 7 -6.81 7.00 14.00
N GLN A 8 -6.27 6.09 14.83
CA GLN A 8 -5.33 6.45 15.90
C GLN A 8 -4.01 7.02 15.36
N PHE A 9 -3.62 6.63 14.15
CA PHE A 9 -2.35 7.00 13.54
C PHE A 9 -2.54 8.03 12.43
N PRO A 10 -1.53 8.91 12.20
CA PRO A 10 -1.57 9.84 11.09
C PRO A 10 -1.76 9.14 9.74
N LYS A 11 -2.51 9.80 8.85
CA LYS A 11 -2.76 9.29 7.47
C LYS A 11 -1.49 8.81 6.75
N HIS A 12 -0.39 9.55 6.87
CA HIS A 12 0.84 9.22 6.15
C HIS A 12 1.46 7.89 6.61
N VAL A 13 1.34 7.54 7.90
CA VAL A 13 1.80 6.26 8.45
C VAL A 13 0.97 5.11 7.87
N ILE A 14 -0.36 5.27 7.87
CA ILE A 14 -1.29 4.25 7.38
C ILE A 14 -1.08 4.01 5.89
N VAL A 15 -1.02 5.09 5.11
CA VAL A 15 -0.78 5.00 3.66
C VAL A 15 0.58 4.37 3.38
N PHE A 16 1.63 4.72 4.14
CA PHE A 16 2.95 4.12 4.00
C PHE A 16 2.91 2.61 4.26
N ALA A 17 2.30 2.18 5.37
CA ALA A 17 2.18 0.77 5.73
C ALA A 17 1.45 -0.05 4.66
N VAL A 18 0.28 0.44 4.21
CA VAL A 18 -0.53 -0.23 3.19
C VAL A 18 0.18 -0.26 1.84
N TRP A 19 0.82 0.85 1.44
CA TRP A 19 1.59 0.91 0.21
C TRP A 19 2.76 -0.07 0.24
N PHE A 20 3.49 -0.14 1.36
CA PHE A 20 4.64 -1.02 1.49
C PHE A 20 4.22 -2.50 1.40
N TYR A 21 3.14 -2.87 2.09
CA TYR A 21 2.58 -4.23 2.01
C TYR A 21 2.13 -4.61 0.60
N VAL A 22 1.46 -3.71 -0.13
CA VAL A 22 0.99 -3.98 -1.49
C VAL A 22 2.15 -4.01 -2.50
N ARG A 23 3.22 -3.26 -2.24
CA ARG A 23 4.37 -3.12 -3.16
C ARG A 23 5.38 -4.24 -3.03
N PHE A 24 5.59 -4.76 -1.81
CA PHE A 24 6.63 -5.72 -1.46
C PHE A 24 6.02 -6.98 -0.83
N LEU A 25 6.62 -8.14 -1.12
CA LEU A 25 6.20 -9.42 -0.57
C LEU A 25 6.74 -9.60 0.87
N VAL A 26 6.20 -8.82 1.81
CA VAL A 26 6.56 -8.89 3.24
C VAL A 26 5.42 -9.46 4.07
N SER A 27 5.75 -10.20 5.13
CA SER A 27 4.72 -10.61 6.11
C SER A 27 4.29 -9.43 6.97
N TYR A 28 3.12 -9.52 7.61
CA TYR A 28 2.67 -8.48 8.54
C TYR A 28 3.59 -8.30 9.76
N ARG A 29 4.30 -9.36 10.17
CA ARG A 29 5.27 -9.29 11.27
C ARG A 29 6.54 -8.56 10.84
N ASP A 30 7.02 -8.83 9.63
CA ASP A 30 8.17 -8.10 9.08
C ASP A 30 7.82 -6.63 8.88
N LEU A 31 6.59 -6.34 8.43
CA LEU A 31 6.10 -4.98 8.28
C LEU A 31 6.01 -4.25 9.62
N GLU A 32 5.60 -4.93 10.70
CA GLU A 32 5.61 -4.40 12.06
C GLU A 32 7.03 -3.99 12.49
N GLU A 33 8.03 -4.85 12.32
CA GLU A 33 9.42 -4.50 12.65
C GLU A 33 9.95 -3.34 11.78
N ILE A 34 9.63 -3.31 10.48
CA ILE A 34 10.02 -2.20 9.58
C ILE A 34 9.41 -0.87 10.01
N ILE A 35 8.16 -0.86 10.46
CA ILE A 35 7.47 0.35 10.92
C ILE A 35 8.00 0.79 12.28
N LYS A 36 8.36 -0.17 13.14
CA LYS A 36 9.00 0.05 14.43
C LYS A 36 10.40 0.66 14.30
N ASP A 37 11.19 0.21 13.34
CA ASP A 37 12.49 0.82 13.00
C ASP A 37 12.36 2.29 12.58
N ARG A 38 11.19 2.69 12.09
CA ARG A 38 10.86 4.08 11.76
C ARG A 38 10.27 4.87 12.94
N GLY A 39 10.31 4.31 14.14
CA GLY A 39 9.84 4.93 15.37
C GLY A 39 8.34 4.84 15.61
N VAL A 40 7.63 3.98 14.88
CA VAL A 40 6.18 3.82 15.01
C VAL A 40 5.86 2.42 15.54
N PHE A 41 5.27 2.35 16.73
CA PHE A 41 4.90 1.08 17.35
C PHE A 41 3.45 0.72 16.99
N VAL A 42 3.27 -0.27 16.11
CA VAL A 42 1.96 -0.75 15.65
C VAL A 42 1.99 -2.27 15.58
N ASP A 43 1.03 -2.93 16.22
CA ASP A 43 0.87 -4.38 16.16
C ASP A 43 0.44 -4.86 14.75
N HIS A 44 0.99 -5.99 14.29
CA HIS A 44 0.68 -6.61 13.00
C HIS A 44 -0.82 -6.82 12.73
N ALA A 45 -1.66 -7.07 13.75
CA ALA A 45 -3.10 -7.18 13.55
C ALA A 45 -3.74 -5.84 13.17
N THR A 46 -3.19 -4.73 13.66
CA THR A 46 -3.60 -3.37 13.26
C THR A 46 -3.21 -3.08 11.81
N LEU A 47 -2.01 -3.52 11.41
CA LEU A 47 -1.55 -3.42 10.02
C LEU A 47 -2.47 -4.20 9.07
N ASN A 48 -2.85 -5.43 9.43
CA ASN A 48 -3.80 -6.22 8.66
C ASN A 48 -5.14 -5.50 8.49
N ARG A 49 -5.71 -4.97 9.59
CA ARG A 49 -6.96 -4.17 9.54
C ARG A 49 -6.85 -2.97 8.62
N TRP A 50 -5.69 -2.29 8.58
CA TRP A 50 -5.47 -1.17 7.67
C TRP A 50 -5.40 -1.61 6.21
N VAL A 51 -4.70 -2.71 5.92
CA VAL A 51 -4.62 -3.24 4.55
C VAL A 51 -6.01 -3.64 4.07
N GLU A 52 -6.75 -4.43 4.83
CA GLU A 52 -8.12 -4.85 4.50
C GLU A 52 -9.03 -3.64 4.23
N LYS A 53 -8.94 -2.59 5.06
CA LYS A 53 -9.79 -1.40 4.93
C LYS A 53 -9.37 -0.47 3.78
N TYR A 54 -8.09 -0.13 3.69
CA TYR A 54 -7.64 0.98 2.85
C TYR A 54 -7.07 0.54 1.49
N ALA A 55 -6.53 -0.69 1.36
CA ALA A 55 -6.02 -1.17 0.07
C ALA A 55 -7.07 -1.08 -1.07
N PRO A 56 -8.32 -1.55 -0.92
CA PRO A 56 -9.31 -1.44 -1.99
C PRO A 56 -9.67 0.03 -2.32
N LEU A 57 -9.72 0.90 -1.31
CA LEU A 57 -10.01 2.33 -1.50
C LEU A 57 -8.88 3.03 -2.27
N ILE A 58 -7.62 2.72 -1.93
CA ILE A 58 -6.44 3.23 -2.62
C ILE A 58 -6.42 2.73 -4.06
N ALA A 59 -6.72 1.44 -4.29
CA ALA A 59 -6.78 0.87 -5.63
C ALA A 59 -7.85 1.54 -6.50
N GLN A 60 -9.05 1.78 -5.97
CA GLN A 60 -10.11 2.48 -6.70
C GLN A 60 -9.71 3.91 -7.08
N GLU A 61 -9.11 4.67 -6.16
CA GLU A 61 -8.67 6.04 -6.45
C GLU A 61 -7.48 6.06 -7.43
N ALA A 62 -6.57 5.07 -7.36
CA ALA A 62 -5.50 4.90 -8.33
C ALA A 62 -6.06 4.59 -9.72
N GLN A 63 -7.01 3.66 -9.82
CA GLN A 63 -7.66 3.28 -11.08
C GLN A 63 -8.35 4.48 -11.75
N LYS A 64 -9.08 5.30 -10.98
CA LYS A 64 -9.72 6.53 -11.48
C LYS A 64 -8.70 7.51 -12.07
N ARG A 65 -7.51 7.61 -11.47
CA ARG A 65 -6.41 8.47 -11.97
C ARG A 65 -5.73 7.88 -13.20
N MET A 66 -5.71 6.55 -13.33
CA MET A 66 -5.10 5.83 -14.45
C MET A 66 -6.00 5.79 -15.69
N THR A 67 -7.31 6.05 -15.58
CA THR A 67 -8.29 5.85 -16.68
C THR A 67 -8.08 6.79 -17.89
N GLY A 68 -7.10 7.70 -17.87
CA GLY A 68 -6.70 8.52 -19.02
C GLY A 68 -5.29 8.25 -19.57
N ALA A 69 -4.57 7.24 -19.05
CA ALA A 69 -3.11 7.19 -19.14
C ALA A 69 -2.52 6.56 -20.43
N ALA A 70 -3.30 6.08 -21.40
CA ALA A 70 -2.70 5.57 -22.64
C ALA A 70 -3.62 5.63 -23.85
N ARG A 71 -3.43 6.63 -24.73
CA ARG A 71 -3.84 6.53 -26.14
C ARG A 71 -2.94 5.58 -26.94
N SER A 72 -1.71 5.38 -26.48
CA SER A 72 -0.72 4.50 -27.11
C SER A 72 -0.18 3.54 -26.07
N TRP A 73 -0.43 2.25 -26.27
CA TRP A 73 0.17 1.19 -25.47
C TRP A 73 1.50 0.79 -26.10
N ARG A 74 2.58 0.78 -25.31
CA ARG A 74 3.90 0.27 -25.73
C ARG A 74 4.20 -0.97 -24.89
N MET A 75 4.54 -2.06 -25.56
CA MET A 75 4.86 -3.33 -24.93
C MET A 75 6.36 -3.56 -25.05
N ASP A 76 7.05 -3.64 -23.92
CA ASP A 76 8.46 -4.03 -23.87
C ASP A 76 8.56 -5.50 -23.47
N ALA A 77 9.16 -6.32 -24.32
CA ALA A 77 9.43 -7.72 -24.00
C ALA A 77 10.77 -7.85 -23.28
N THR A 78 10.77 -8.43 -22.08
CA THR A 78 12.00 -8.79 -21.35
C THR A 78 12.14 -10.31 -21.36
N TYR A 79 13.13 -10.83 -22.09
CA TYR A 79 13.47 -12.25 -22.06
C TYR A 79 14.24 -12.57 -20.78
N LYS A 80 13.66 -13.39 -19.92
CA LYS A 80 14.34 -13.94 -18.74
C LYS A 80 14.88 -15.32 -19.12
N LYS A 81 16.21 -15.46 -19.23
CA LYS A 81 16.85 -16.75 -19.44
C LYS A 81 16.73 -17.57 -18.15
N VAL A 82 16.10 -18.74 -18.25
CA VAL A 82 16.04 -19.76 -17.18
C VAL A 82 17.21 -20.71 -17.37
#